data_AF-A0A9E5NCF6-F1
#
_entry.id   AF-A0A9E5NCF6-F1
#
_cell.length_a   1.000
_cell.length_b   1.000
_cell.length_c   1.000
_cell.angle_alpha   90.00
_cell.angle_beta   90.00
_cell.angle_gamma   90.00
#
_symmetry.space_group_name_H-M   'P 1'
#
loop_
_entity.id
_entity.type
_entity.pdbx_description
1 polymer ?
#
loop_
_entity_poly.entity_id
_entity_poly.type
_entity_poly.pdbx_seq_one_letter_code
_entity_poly.pdbx_strand_id
1 'polypeptide(L)' 'MEDRVLTLDEVLARIDAVSTEDVQKVAQRLFAQEKLNLAVVGPYETAQEAQFKGLLTL' A
#
# COMPACT_ATOMS: atom_id res chain seq x y z
N MET A 1 -9.04 -23.58 10.28
CA MET A 1 -9.52 -22.18 10.26
C MET A 1 -10.83 -22.23 9.48
N GLU A 2 -11.92 -21.74 10.06
CA GLU A 2 -13.23 -21.82 9.41
C GLU A 2 -13.38 -20.64 8.45
N ASP A 3 -13.52 -20.96 7.15
CA ASP A 3 -13.88 -19.99 6.10
C ASP A 3 -15.35 -19.58 6.29
N ARG A 4 -15.59 -18.70 7.26
CA ARG A 4 -16.92 -18.10 7.45
C ARG A 4 -17.08 -16.93 6.48
N VAL A 5 -18.17 -16.95 5.72
CA VAL A 5 -18.58 -15.82 4.90
C VAL A 5 -19.14 -14.74 5.83
N LEU A 6 -18.60 -13.52 5.73
CA LEU A 6 -19.10 -12.36 6.46
C LEU A 6 -20.41 -11.87 5.82
N THR A 7 -21.37 -11.48 6.65
CA THR A 7 -22.56 -10.77 6.15
C THR A 7 -22.20 -9.34 5.73
N LEU A 8 -23.07 -8.70 4.96
CA LEU A 8 -22.88 -7.29 4.57
C LEU A 8 -22.73 -6.38 5.80
N ASP A 9 -23.60 -6.53 6.80
CA ASP A 9 -23.58 -5.72 8.01
C ASP A 9 -22.28 -5.89 8.80
N GLU A 10 -21.73 -7.12 8.87
CA GLU A 10 -20.44 -7.37 9.51
C GLU A 10 -19.28 -6.69 8.78
N VAL A 11 -19.33 -6.64 7.44
CA VAL A 11 -18.31 -5.94 6.65
C VAL A 11 -18.41 -4.43 6.83
N LEU A 12 -19.63 -3.87 6.77
CA LEU A 12 -19.86 -2.43 6.96
C LEU A 12 -19.41 -1.97 8.34
N ALA A 13 -19.81 -2.69 9.40
CA ALA A 13 -19.40 -2.36 10.76
C ALA A 13 -17.87 -2.38 10.96
N ARG A 14 -17.15 -3.27 10.27
CA ARG A 14 -15.68 -3.30 10.31
C ARG A 14 -15.04 -2.12 9.61
N ILE A 15 -15.61 -1.65 8.49
CA ILE A 15 -15.12 -0.48 7.76
C ILE A 15 -15.36 0.77 8.60
N ASP A 16 -16.57 0.93 9.15
CA ASP A 16 -16.95 2.08 9.97
C ASP A 16 -16.14 2.20 11.27
N ALA A 17 -15.63 1.07 11.78
CA ALA A 17 -14.79 1.04 12.98
C ALA A 17 -13.33 1.46 12.74
N VAL A 18 -12.89 1.66 11.48
CA VAL A 18 -11.50 2.03 11.19
C VAL A 18 -11.19 3.44 11.69
N SER A 19 -10.19 3.54 12.58
CA SER A 19 -9.70 4.81 13.10
C SER A 19 -8.57 5.41 12.26
N THR A 20 -8.28 6.69 12.47
CA THR A 20 -7.11 7.36 11.87
C THR A 20 -5.79 6.73 12.30
N GLU A 21 -5.70 6.26 13.54
CA GLU A 21 -4.55 5.58 14.11
C GLU A 21 -4.31 4.24 13.40
N ASP A 22 -5.36 3.51 13.05
CA ASP A 22 -5.25 2.25 12.30
C ASP A 22 -4.75 2.49 10.88
N VAL A 23 -5.21 3.57 10.23
CA VAL A 23 -4.67 3.99 8.93
C VAL A 23 -3.17 4.30 9.04
N GLN A 24 -2.75 5.04 10.06
CA GLN A 24 -1.33 5.35 10.28
C GLN A 24 -0.50 4.09 10.52
N LYS A 25 -0.98 3.14 11.33
CA LYS A 25 -0.30 1.86 11.56
C LYS A 25 -0.11 1.08 10.26
N VAL A 26 -1.15 1.01 9.43
CA VAL A 26 -1.07 0.32 8.14
C VAL A 26 -0.09 1.04 7.20
N ALA A 27 -0.14 2.37 7.15
CA ALA A 27 0.79 3.17 6.36
C ALA A 27 2.26 2.90 6.76
N GLN A 28 2.59 2.96 8.06
CA GLN A 28 3.93 2.66 8.56
C GLN A 28 4.40 1.24 8.23
N ARG A 29 3.47 0.28 8.14
CA ARG A 29 3.80 -1.11 7.78
C ARG A 29 4.04 -1.29 6.28
N LEU A 30 3.32 -0.56 5.43
CA LEU A 30 3.36 -0.69 3.97
C LEU A 30 4.46 0.19 3.35
N PHE A 31 4.56 1.45 3.77
CA PHE A 31 5.59 2.39 3.35
C PHE A 31 6.83 2.18 4.21
N ALA A 32 7.50 1.06 3.99
CA ALA A 32 8.80 0.76 4.56
C ALA A 32 9.83 0.70 3.42
N GLN A 33 11.02 1.28 3.64
CA GLN A 33 12.05 1.47 2.61
C GLN A 33 12.39 0.16 1.88
N GLU A 34 12.46 -0.95 2.63
CA GLU A 34 12.77 -2.28 2.12
C GLU A 34 11.64 -2.95 1.33
N LYS A 35 10.42 -2.39 1.36
CA LYS A 35 9.24 -2.92 0.67
C LYS A 35 8.87 -2.17 -0.60
N LEU A 36 9.50 -1.03 -0.86
CA LEU A 36 9.24 -0.25 -2.05
C LEU A 36 9.78 -0.97 -3.29
N ASN A 37 8.93 -1.15 -4.29
CA ASN A 37 9.26 -1.81 -5.56
C ASN A 37 8.65 -1.00 -6.71
N LEU A 38 9.39 -0.80 -7.79
CA LEU A 38 8.95 -0.02 -8.97
C LEU A 38 9.27 -0.80 -10.24
N ALA A 39 8.27 -0.93 -11.12
CA ALA A 39 8.42 -1.45 -12.47
C ALA A 39 8.02 -0.35 -13.47
N VAL A 40 8.90 -0.05 -14.42
CA VAL A 40 8.67 0.94 -15.49
C VAL A 40 8.64 0.22 -16.82
N VAL A 41 7.57 0.43 -17.60
CA VAL A 41 7.38 -0.21 -18.91
C VAL A 41 7.07 0.85 -19.95
N GLY A 42 7.82 0.84 -21.04
CA GLY A 42 7.67 1.79 -22.16
C GLY A 42 9.02 2.38 -22.58
N PRO A 43 9.04 3.21 -23.62
CA PRO A 43 10.23 3.96 -23.98
C PRO A 43 10.52 5.02 -22.92
N TYR A 44 11.73 5.00 -22.37
CA TYR A 44 12.25 6.06 -21.51
C TYR A 44 13.73 6.27 -21.81
N GLU A 45 14.21 7.48 -21.56
CA GLU A 45 15.61 7.84 -21.69
C GLU A 45 16.37 7.45 -20.42
N THR A 46 17.65 7.09 -20.55
CA THR A 46 18.52 6.80 -19.40
C THR A 46 18.59 7.95 -18.40
N ALA A 47 18.45 9.21 -18.87
CA ALA A 47 18.38 10.38 -18.02
C ALA A 47 17.19 10.35 -17.03
N GLN A 48 16.11 9.63 -17.36
CA GLN A 48 14.92 9.50 -16.52
C GLN A 48 15.08 8.40 -15.45
N GLU A 49 16.08 7.51 -15.58
CA GLU A 49 16.32 6.41 -14.62
C GLU A 49 16.57 6.92 -13.20
N ALA A 50 17.34 8.01 -13.05
CA ALA A 50 17.61 8.61 -11.75
C ALA A 50 16.33 9.17 -11.08
N GLN A 51 15.40 9.70 -11.88
CA GLN A 51 14.12 10.20 -11.39
C GLN A 51 13.26 9.05 -10.85
N PHE A 52 13.24 7.93 -11.55
CA PHE A 52 12.51 6.73 -11.11
C PHE A 52 13.10 6.11 -9.84
N LYS A 53 14.43 6.06 -9.71
CA LYS A 53 15.08 5.60 -8.47
C LYS A 53 14.76 6.48 -7.28
N GLY A 54 14.61 7.79 -7.49
CA GLY A 54 14.21 8.74 -6.45
C GLY A 54 12.85 8.42 -5.82
N LEU A 55 11.94 7.78 -6.55
CA LEU A 55 10.60 7.40 -6.05
C LEU A 55 10.62 6.25 -5.04
N LEU A 56 11.74 5.52 -4.95
CA LEU A 56 11.92 4.41 -4.02
C LEU A 56 12.57 4.85 -2.71
N THR A 57 12.48 6.13 -2.34
CA THR A 57 13.07 6.68 -1.12
C THR A 57 11.97 7.31 -0.26
N LEU A 58 11.89 6.93 1.02
CA LEU A 58 11.00 7.52 2.03
C LEU A 58 11.70 8.59 2.88
#